data_AF-A0A4Q3U874-F1
#
_entry.id   AF-A0A4Q3U874-F1
#
_cell.length_a   1.000
_cell.length_b   1.000
_cell.length_c   1.000
_cell.angle_alpha   90.00
_cell.angle_beta   90.00
_cell.angle_gamma   90.00
#
_symmetry.space_group_name_H-M   'P 1'
#
loop_
_entity.id
_entity.type
_entity.pdbx_description
1 polymer ?
#
loop_
_entity_poly.entity_id
_entity_poly.type
_entity_poly.pdbx_seq_one_letter_code
_entity_poly.pdbx_strand_id
1 'polypeptide(L)'
;MALEPRRHGLTILRRKSNSAAVGVTSNTIWGVVVTGPGADADLFPLNTPVLVPNVDAVLADPTATGATGTLPTVLKALSQHGRAAGVIVRVEIGAGEDADDIADATDVNVIAGLEALRLARQTLGVRPTILATPGLDTIPVRAALAVTLQKVKG
;
A
#
# COMPACT_ATOMS: atom_id res chain seq x y z
N MET A 1 -4.96 46.82 -15.17
CA MET A 1 -3.54 46.99 -14.79
C MET A 1 -3.50 47.17 -13.27
N ALA A 2 -3.17 46.11 -12.52
CA ALA A 2 -3.19 46.16 -11.06
C ALA A 2 -1.90 46.84 -10.55
N LEU A 3 -2.03 47.81 -9.66
CA LEU A 3 -0.91 48.53 -9.05
C LEU A 3 -0.22 47.62 -8.03
N GLU A 4 0.95 47.10 -8.37
CA GLU A 4 1.81 46.44 -7.38
C GLU A 4 2.33 47.48 -6.37
N PRO A 5 2.24 47.21 -5.05
CA PRO A 5 2.69 48.17 -4.04
C PRO A 5 4.22 48.31 -4.08
N ARG A 6 4.71 49.48 -4.52
CA ARG A 6 6.13 49.86 -4.42
C ARG A 6 6.49 50.08 -2.95
N ARG A 7 7.20 49.11 -2.35
CA ARG A 7 7.71 49.25 -0.98
C ARG A 7 9.08 49.93 -1.02
N HIS A 8 9.23 51.06 -0.32
CA HIS A 8 10.54 51.60 -0.01
C HIS A 8 11.02 51.05 1.35
N GLY A 9 12.26 50.56 1.37
CA GLY A 9 12.89 49.92 2.53
C GLY A 9 13.17 48.43 2.32
N LEU A 10 13.72 47.78 3.35
CA LEU A 10 13.99 46.34 3.35
C LEU A 10 12.74 45.58 3.83
N THR A 11 12.24 44.66 3.01
CA THR A 11 11.14 43.76 3.40
C THR A 11 11.69 42.35 3.62
N ILE A 12 11.51 41.81 4.81
CA ILE A 12 11.95 40.44 5.15
C ILE A 12 10.73 39.52 5.09
N LEU A 13 10.68 38.66 4.06
CA LEU A 13 9.66 37.62 3.95
C LEU A 13 10.26 36.30 4.43
N ARG A 14 10.06 35.97 5.71
CA ARG A 14 10.43 34.67 6.25
C ARG A 14 9.36 33.64 5.86
N ARG A 15 9.46 33.09 4.65
CA ARG A 15 8.73 31.87 4.30
C ARG A 15 9.48 30.67 4.86
N LYS A 16 8.91 30.01 5.86
CA LYS A 16 9.34 28.69 6.31
C LYS A 16 8.57 27.63 5.52
N SER A 17 8.85 27.47 4.23
CA SER A 17 8.39 26.28 3.50
C SER A 17 9.46 25.19 3.64
N ASN A 18 9.47 24.53 4.80
CA ASN A 18 10.18 23.25 4.92
C ASN A 18 9.19 22.11 4.74
N SER A 19 8.50 22.09 3.60
CA SER A 19 8.09 20.80 3.05
C SER A 19 9.21 20.44 2.10
N ALA A 20 10.31 19.93 2.65
CA ALA A 20 11.23 19.16 1.82
C ALA A 20 10.35 18.12 1.13
N ALA A 21 10.27 18.15 -0.20
CA ALA A 21 9.77 17.01 -0.94
C ALA A 21 10.76 15.89 -0.59
N VAL A 22 10.40 15.05 0.37
CA VAL A 22 11.13 13.85 0.66
C VAL A 22 10.99 13.02 -0.60
N GLY A 23 12.02 13.06 -1.45
CA GLY A 23 12.20 12.04 -2.48
C GLY A 23 12.33 10.75 -1.71
N VAL A 24 11.25 9.98 -1.64
CA VAL A 24 11.25 8.68 -1.01
C VAL A 24 12.19 7.85 -1.87
N THR A 25 13.44 7.70 -1.44
CA THR A 25 14.38 6.78 -2.08
C THR A 25 13.66 5.44 -2.19
N SER A 26 13.64 4.86 -3.39
CA SER A 26 12.83 3.69 -3.78
C SER A 26 13.00 2.44 -2.90
N ASN A 27 13.87 2.46 -1.88
CA ASN A 27 14.19 1.32 -1.02
C ASN A 27 13.33 1.21 0.25
N THR A 28 12.47 2.19 0.55
CA THR A 28 11.62 2.18 1.76
C THR A 28 10.15 1.86 1.45
N ILE A 29 9.84 1.50 0.20
CA ILE A 29 8.46 1.21 -0.18
C ILE A 29 8.10 -0.22 0.25
N TRP A 30 7.11 -0.32 1.12
CA TRP A 30 6.51 -1.58 1.53
C TRP A 30 5.40 -1.97 0.55
N GLY A 31 5.24 -3.27 0.34
CA GLY A 31 4.18 -3.89 -0.45
C GLY A 31 3.48 -4.96 0.37
N VAL A 32 2.17 -4.85 0.53
CA VAL A 32 1.39 -5.85 1.27
C VAL A 32 0.25 -6.39 0.43
N VAL A 33 0.00 -7.68 0.56
CA VAL A 33 -1.21 -8.34 0.05
C VAL A 33 -2.16 -8.55 1.22
N VAL A 34 -3.40 -8.12 1.06
CA VAL A 34 -4.40 -8.10 2.14
C VAL A 34 -5.78 -8.51 1.64
N THR A 35 -6.58 -9.06 2.54
CA THR A 35 -8.00 -9.31 2.31
C THR A 35 -8.81 -8.19 2.95
N GLY A 36 -9.88 -7.78 2.28
CA GLY A 36 -10.74 -6.68 2.75
C GLY A 36 -12.08 -6.67 2.02
N PRO A 37 -13.01 -7.58 2.35
CA PRO A 37 -14.31 -7.64 1.65
C PRO A 37 -15.13 -6.36 1.83
N GLY A 38 -15.00 -5.69 2.97
CA GLY A 38 -15.69 -4.43 3.27
C GLY A 38 -14.95 -3.16 2.83
N ALA A 39 -13.82 -3.28 2.13
CA ALA A 39 -13.08 -2.12 1.61
C ALA A 39 -13.75 -1.57 0.34
N ASP A 40 -13.66 -0.26 0.16
CA ASP A 40 -14.21 0.42 -1.01
C ASP A 40 -13.55 -0.08 -2.31
N ALA A 41 -14.38 -0.45 -3.30
CA ALA A 41 -13.91 -1.09 -4.53
C ALA A 41 -13.31 -0.09 -5.53
N ASP A 42 -13.67 1.18 -5.45
CA ASP A 42 -13.11 2.25 -6.29
C ASP A 42 -11.72 2.66 -5.80
N LEU A 43 -11.52 2.71 -4.47
CA LEU A 43 -10.23 3.03 -3.86
C LEU A 43 -9.27 1.83 -3.85
N PHE A 44 -9.79 0.63 -3.58
CA PHE A 44 -9.01 -0.61 -3.56
C PHE A 44 -9.64 -1.67 -4.48
N PRO A 45 -9.43 -1.54 -5.80
CA PRO A 45 -9.86 -2.55 -6.76
C PRO A 45 -9.19 -3.90 -6.54
N LEU A 46 -9.91 -4.96 -6.86
CA LEU A 46 -9.44 -6.34 -6.68
C LEU A 46 -8.23 -6.63 -7.57
N ASN A 47 -7.24 -7.34 -7.02
CA ASN A 47 -6.02 -7.82 -7.70
C ASN A 47 -5.20 -6.72 -8.40
N THR A 48 -5.45 -5.45 -8.07
CA THR A 48 -4.79 -4.31 -8.69
C THR A 48 -3.92 -3.60 -7.66
N PRO A 49 -2.64 -3.33 -7.97
CA PRO A 49 -1.77 -2.60 -7.05
C PRO A 49 -2.20 -1.13 -6.98
N VAL A 50 -2.39 -0.64 -5.75
CA VAL A 50 -2.73 0.75 -5.46
C VAL A 50 -1.61 1.38 -4.63
N LEU A 51 -1.18 2.58 -5.02
CA LEU A 51 -0.20 3.36 -4.27
C LEU A 51 -0.90 4.08 -3.11
N VAL A 52 -0.40 3.84 -1.89
CA VAL A 52 -0.81 4.55 -0.66
C VAL A 52 0.33 5.50 -0.26
N PRO A 53 0.22 6.80 -0.58
CA PRO A 53 1.25 7.78 -0.24
C PRO A 53 1.27 8.16 1.24
N ASN A 54 0.12 8.06 1.92
CA ASN A 54 0.01 8.37 3.34
C ASN A 54 -1.01 7.43 4.01
N VAL A 55 -0.52 6.62 4.95
CA VAL A 55 -1.32 5.63 5.70
C VAL A 55 -2.33 6.31 6.64
N ASP A 56 -1.95 7.42 7.27
CA ASP A 56 -2.83 8.15 8.20
C ASP A 56 -4.08 8.67 7.48
N ALA A 57 -3.91 9.13 6.23
CA ALA A 57 -5.01 9.66 5.42
C ALA A 57 -6.01 8.57 5.01
N VAL A 58 -5.51 7.38 4.66
CA VAL A 58 -6.37 6.23 4.31
C VAL A 58 -7.06 5.68 5.55
N LEU A 59 -6.36 5.60 6.69
CA LEU A 59 -6.95 5.13 7.95
C LEU A 59 -8.02 6.07 8.50
N ALA A 60 -7.89 7.38 8.24
CA ALA A 60 -8.88 8.38 8.64
C ALA A 60 -10.22 8.22 7.91
N ASP A 61 -10.25 7.51 6.77
CA ASP A 61 -11.47 7.19 6.04
C ASP A 61 -11.92 5.74 6.36
N PRO A 62 -12.86 5.55 7.31
CA PRO A 62 -13.30 4.23 7.74
C PRO A 62 -14.12 3.51 6.66
N THR A 63 -14.69 4.24 5.69
CA THR A 63 -15.45 3.68 4.57
C THR A 63 -14.51 3.09 3.52
N ALA A 64 -13.37 3.73 3.27
CA ALA A 64 -12.33 3.22 2.37
C ALA A 64 -11.70 1.91 2.85
N THR A 65 -11.47 1.78 4.16
CA THR A 65 -10.71 0.66 4.74
C THR A 65 -11.59 -0.57 5.03
N GLY A 66 -12.86 -0.35 5.34
CA GLY A 66 -13.76 -1.42 5.80
C GLY A 66 -13.42 -1.94 7.20
N ALA A 67 -14.38 -2.64 7.82
CA ALA A 67 -14.24 -3.16 9.19
C ALA A 67 -13.78 -4.62 9.26
N THR A 68 -13.76 -5.33 8.12
CA THR A 68 -13.58 -6.78 8.02
C THR A 68 -12.40 -7.13 7.12
N GLY A 69 -11.63 -8.16 7.50
CA GLY A 69 -10.44 -8.62 6.78
C GLY A 69 -9.14 -8.22 7.46
N THR A 70 -8.01 -8.39 6.77
CA THR A 70 -6.68 -8.06 7.29
C THR A 70 -6.28 -6.60 7.04
N LEU A 71 -6.89 -5.93 6.05
CA LEU A 71 -6.58 -4.54 5.68
C LEU A 71 -6.61 -3.52 6.85
N PRO A 72 -7.68 -3.41 7.68
CA PRO A 72 -7.73 -2.41 8.76
C PRO A 72 -6.66 -2.62 9.83
N THR A 73 -6.41 -3.88 10.20
CA THR A 73 -5.39 -4.23 11.20
C THR A 73 -3.99 -3.90 10.68
N VAL A 74 -3.72 -4.17 9.41
CA VAL A 74 -2.44 -3.89 8.77
C VAL A 74 -2.19 -2.39 8.65
N LEU A 75 -3.19 -1.62 8.19
CA LEU A 75 -3.06 -0.16 8.12
C LEU A 75 -2.86 0.48 9.49
N LYS A 76 -3.54 -0.02 10.52
CA LYS A 76 -3.32 0.43 11.90
C LYS A 76 -1.91 0.08 12.42
N ALA A 77 -1.41 -1.10 12.11
CA ALA A 77 -0.05 -1.48 12.49
C ALA A 77 1.00 -0.62 11.77
N LEU A 78 0.77 -0.32 10.49
CA LEU A 78 1.64 0.52 9.66
C LEU A 78 1.59 1.99 10.08
N SER A 79 0.44 2.53 10.50
CA SER A 79 0.37 3.92 11.00
C SER A 79 1.19 4.13 12.27
N GLN A 80 1.40 3.07 13.05
CA GLN A 80 2.30 3.09 14.21
C GLN A 80 3.78 3.04 13.82
N HIS A 81 4.11 2.69 12.58
CA HIS A 81 5.47 2.45 12.10
C HIS A 81 5.81 3.38 10.92
N GLY A 82 6.10 4.64 11.24
CA GLY A 82 6.62 5.62 10.28
C GLY A 82 5.60 6.04 9.20
N ARG A 83 5.98 7.03 8.38
CA ARG A 83 5.13 7.61 7.31
C ARG A 83 5.66 7.26 5.92
N ALA A 84 6.02 6.00 5.72
CA ALA A 84 6.51 5.53 4.44
C ALA A 84 5.35 5.25 3.48
N ALA A 85 5.49 5.66 2.23
CA ALA A 85 4.57 5.27 1.16
C ALA A 85 4.68 3.77 0.87
N GLY A 86 3.57 3.16 0.47
CA GLY A 86 3.51 1.73 0.19
C GLY A 86 2.53 1.37 -0.92
N VAL A 87 2.53 0.11 -1.31
CA VAL A 87 1.62 -0.46 -2.30
C VAL A 87 0.77 -1.53 -1.63
N ILE A 88 -0.54 -1.47 -1.87
CA ILE A 88 -1.50 -2.46 -1.37
C ILE A 88 -2.09 -3.19 -2.57
N VAL A 89 -2.17 -4.52 -2.47
CA VAL A 89 -2.98 -5.34 -3.36
C VAL A 89 -4.05 -6.02 -2.53
N ARG A 90 -5.31 -5.73 -2.85
CA ARG A 90 -6.47 -6.39 -2.25
C ARG A 90 -6.76 -7.68 -3.01
N VAL A 91 -6.89 -8.78 -2.28
CA VAL A 91 -7.30 -10.09 -2.81
C VAL A 91 -8.62 -10.55 -2.19
N GLU A 92 -9.33 -11.41 -2.92
CA GLU A 92 -10.59 -12.00 -2.46
C GLU A 92 -10.32 -13.13 -1.46
N ILE A 93 -11.24 -13.31 -0.52
CA ILE A 93 -11.26 -14.50 0.33
C ILE A 93 -11.78 -15.66 -0.52
N GLY A 94 -11.09 -16.79 -0.51
CA GLY A 94 -11.48 -17.98 -1.25
C GLY A 94 -12.89 -18.46 -0.88
N ALA A 95 -13.58 -19.09 -1.83
CA ALA A 95 -14.86 -19.74 -1.59
C ALA A 95 -14.65 -21.26 -1.49
N GLY A 96 -15.33 -21.90 -0.54
CA GLY A 96 -15.23 -23.34 -0.29
C GLY A 96 -16.31 -23.82 0.68
N GLU A 97 -16.52 -25.14 0.73
CA GLU A 97 -17.49 -25.77 1.64
C GLU A 97 -16.91 -25.95 3.05
N ASP A 98 -15.61 -26.26 3.13
CA ASP A 98 -14.87 -26.42 4.37
C ASP A 98 -13.84 -25.30 4.59
N ALA A 99 -13.41 -25.13 5.85
CA ALA A 99 -12.45 -24.09 6.24
C ALA A 99 -11.07 -24.26 5.56
N ASP A 100 -10.66 -25.49 5.29
CA ASP A 100 -9.41 -25.80 4.59
C ASP A 100 -9.50 -25.40 3.10
N ASP A 101 -10.61 -25.71 2.41
CA ASP A 101 -10.80 -25.30 1.01
C ASP A 101 -10.82 -23.77 0.84
N ILE A 102 -11.45 -23.06 1.79
CA ILE A 102 -11.44 -21.59 1.82
C ILE A 102 -10.00 -21.06 1.98
N ALA A 103 -9.21 -21.70 2.84
CA ALA A 103 -7.82 -21.30 3.07
C ALA A 103 -6.95 -21.57 1.83
N ASP A 104 -7.06 -22.74 1.22
CA ASP A 104 -6.33 -23.09 -0.01
C ASP A 104 -6.70 -22.17 -1.18
N ALA A 105 -7.99 -21.88 -1.37
CA ALA A 105 -8.44 -20.94 -2.39
C ALA A 105 -7.97 -19.51 -2.10
N THR A 106 -7.90 -19.10 -0.84
CA THR A 106 -7.33 -17.81 -0.43
C THR A 106 -5.83 -17.75 -0.74
N ASP A 107 -5.09 -18.83 -0.49
CA ASP A 107 -3.66 -18.91 -0.78
C ASP A 107 -3.36 -18.73 -2.28
N VAL A 108 -4.17 -19.33 -3.15
CA VAL A 108 -4.07 -19.13 -4.61
C VAL A 108 -4.24 -17.64 -4.97
N ASN A 109 -5.25 -16.98 -4.39
CA ASN A 109 -5.50 -15.56 -4.62
C ASN A 109 -4.36 -14.68 -4.09
N VAL A 110 -3.80 -15.01 -2.93
CA VAL A 110 -2.65 -14.29 -2.35
C VAL A 110 -1.41 -14.43 -3.24
N ILE A 111 -1.16 -15.62 -3.79
CA ILE A 111 -0.05 -15.86 -4.72
C ILE A 111 -0.23 -15.00 -5.98
N ALA A 112 -1.44 -14.94 -6.55
CA ALA A 112 -1.73 -14.03 -7.66
C ALA A 112 -1.51 -12.55 -7.28
N GLY A 113 -1.89 -12.16 -6.06
CA GLY A 113 -1.64 -10.82 -5.53
C GLY A 113 -0.14 -10.48 -5.39
N LEU A 114 0.71 -11.46 -5.06
CA LEU A 114 2.17 -11.28 -5.04
C LEU A 114 2.74 -11.00 -6.44
N GLU A 115 2.17 -11.63 -7.48
CA GLU A 115 2.54 -11.32 -8.86
C GLU A 115 2.08 -9.92 -9.28
N ALA A 116 0.90 -9.50 -8.84
CA ALA A 116 0.43 -8.13 -9.03
C ALA A 116 1.35 -7.09 -8.37
N LEU A 117 1.88 -7.38 -7.16
CA LEU A 117 2.89 -6.53 -6.51
C LEU A 117 4.19 -6.44 -7.33
N ARG A 118 4.59 -7.50 -8.04
CA ARG A 118 5.74 -7.46 -8.96
C ARG A 118 5.47 -6.52 -10.14
N LEU A 119 4.23 -6.51 -10.64
CA LEU A 119 3.80 -5.65 -11.74
C LEU A 119 3.64 -4.17 -11.32
N ALA A 120 3.59 -3.87 -10.03
CA ALA A 120 3.50 -2.49 -9.52
C ALA A 120 4.58 -1.55 -10.08
N ARG A 121 5.78 -2.07 -10.39
CA ARG A 121 6.84 -1.28 -11.04
C ARG A 121 6.42 -0.78 -12.42
N GLN A 122 5.67 -1.59 -13.17
CA GLN A 122 5.22 -1.26 -14.53
C GLN A 122 3.98 -0.37 -14.51
N THR A 123 3.05 -0.62 -13.58
CA THR A 123 1.76 0.09 -13.53
C THR A 123 1.85 1.42 -12.78
N LEU A 124 2.54 1.45 -11.63
CA LEU A 124 2.61 2.61 -10.74
C LEU A 124 3.97 3.32 -10.77
N GLY A 125 4.97 2.75 -11.43
CA GLY A 125 6.33 3.29 -11.46
C GLY A 125 7.11 3.10 -10.15
N VAL A 126 6.54 2.37 -9.17
CA VAL A 126 7.12 2.15 -7.84
C VAL A 126 7.45 0.67 -7.65
N ARG A 127 8.66 0.39 -7.17
CA ARG A 127 9.14 -0.97 -6.88
C ARG A 127 9.11 -1.21 -5.37
N PRO A 128 8.13 -1.95 -4.81
CA PRO A 128 8.14 -2.32 -3.41
C PRO A 128 9.29 -3.30 -3.13
N THR A 129 10.17 -2.99 -2.18
CA THR A 129 11.35 -3.82 -1.82
C THR A 129 11.12 -4.64 -0.55
N ILE A 130 10.14 -4.26 0.26
CA ILE A 130 9.72 -4.94 1.48
C ILE A 130 8.36 -5.55 1.20
N LEU A 131 8.25 -6.88 1.18
CA LEU A 131 7.01 -7.58 0.87
C LEU A 131 6.50 -8.33 2.11
N ALA A 132 5.20 -8.28 2.36
CA ALA A 132 4.56 -9.03 3.44
C ALA A 132 3.14 -9.48 3.07
N THR A 133 2.73 -10.63 3.61
CA THR A 133 1.38 -11.20 3.51
C THR A 133 0.82 -11.43 4.92
N PRO A 134 0.53 -10.35 5.67
CA PRO A 134 0.25 -10.41 7.10
C PRO A 134 -1.01 -11.25 7.42
N GLY A 135 -0.81 -12.34 8.16
CA GLY A 135 -1.90 -13.23 8.59
C GLY A 135 -2.37 -14.20 7.52
N LEU A 136 -1.66 -14.26 6.37
CA LEU A 136 -1.93 -15.13 5.21
C LEU A 136 -0.64 -15.85 4.77
N ASP A 137 0.33 -15.99 5.66
CA ASP A 137 1.66 -16.56 5.40
C ASP A 137 1.73 -18.08 5.63
N THR A 138 0.85 -18.83 4.96
CA THR A 138 0.87 -20.29 4.95
C THR A 138 2.14 -20.83 4.24
N ILE A 139 2.41 -22.14 4.38
CA ILE A 139 3.56 -22.81 3.75
C ILE A 139 3.65 -22.53 2.22
N PRO A 140 2.58 -22.73 1.42
CA PRO A 140 2.64 -22.45 -0.02
C PRO A 140 2.87 -20.96 -0.32
N VAL A 141 2.21 -20.06 0.40
CA VAL A 141 2.38 -18.60 0.21
C VAL A 141 3.80 -18.16 0.55
N ARG A 142 4.40 -18.70 1.61
CA ARG A 142 5.79 -18.39 2.00
C ARG A 142 6.79 -18.79 0.92
N ALA A 143 6.59 -19.94 0.28
CA ALA A 143 7.44 -20.37 -0.83
C ALA A 143 7.33 -19.41 -2.03
N ALA A 144 6.12 -19.03 -2.41
CA ALA A 144 5.87 -18.05 -3.47
C ALA A 144 6.45 -16.66 -3.14
N LEU A 145 6.34 -16.22 -1.89
CA LEU A 145 6.92 -14.96 -1.42
C LEU A 145 8.44 -14.92 -1.58
N ALA A 146 9.15 -16.02 -1.25
CA ALA A 146 10.59 -16.10 -1.41
C ALA A 146 11.02 -15.97 -2.88
N VAL A 147 10.31 -16.63 -3.80
CA VAL A 147 10.56 -16.55 -5.24
C VAL A 147 10.29 -15.13 -5.75
N THR A 148 9.18 -14.52 -5.34
CA THR A 148 8.81 -13.16 -5.74
C THR A 148 9.82 -12.14 -5.23
N LEU A 149 10.30 -12.28 -3.99
CA LEU A 149 11.34 -11.41 -3.42
C LEU A 149 12.66 -11.47 -4.21
N GLN A 150 13.08 -12.65 -4.68
CA GLN A 150 14.27 -12.77 -5.52
C GLN A 150 14.08 -12.02 -6.85
N LYS A 151 12.93 -12.20 -7.51
CA LYS A 151 12.58 -11.51 -8.76
C LYS A 151 12.44 -9.99 -8.60
N VAL A 152 12.04 -9.53 -7.41
CA VAL A 152 11.89 -8.11 -7.07
C VAL A 152 13.18 -7.51 -6.54
N LYS A 153 14.26 -8.28 -6.34
CA LYS A 153 15.60 -7.76 -6.01
C LYS A 153 16.57 -7.75 -7.20
N GLY A 154 16.44 -8.70 -8.14
CA GLY A 154 17.15 -8.69 -9.44
C GLY A 154 16.68 -7.55 -10.34
#